data_AF-A0A660UYB5-F1
#
_entry.id   AF-A0A660UYB5-F1
#
_cell.length_a   1.000
_cell.length_b   1.000
_cell.length_c   1.000
_cell.angle_alpha   90.00
_cell.angle_beta   90.00
_cell.angle_gamma   90.00
#
_symmetry.space_group_name_H-M   'P 1'
#
loop_
_entity.id
_entity.type
_entity.pdbx_description
1 polymer ?
#
loop_
_entity_poly.entity_id
_entity_poly.type
_entity_poly.pdbx_seq_one_letter_code
_entity_poly.pdbx_strand_id
1 'polypeptide(L)'
;MEKFKHNKTLFAAVLLFILATSVYAVSPPAKARSPRVLLQKAIYAETTEGDLDKAIELYQQTIDRAGRIQRIAAQATYQLGMCYLKKGEKKKAAEYLGLVTNYPTQKAIVAKAKQQLKELKPEKVVSIFEEISPQVIGHLAERYSKLATEANRISLPCNARIYYVDVDMRVYSGGLSYYYNRDGRSQTGKVHLGGTTYPDQTLYDTLGNKLNVEIVPEKRKENYYHIYWIPDEPLSPGEALYYGWSRNNTRKLSAIGGADKSLLVMQNQYGPNVMETFFLVLPSDLYIPGDYDGIAIWEVDDYSVYSWTQQVDANANHLVNVVIQKRPPLSEEITSLIKRLNDPDAPRFVALEKLVRIGKPAVEPLIAAMEKSNDWQIPKALGAIKDKRAIGPLIEKWEKADFSPMKEVIDEALVAIAGRKAHDIKGWAQWWRTDGQYYTPADTIQNFMAAAMDMNAIRAMHFVAPASHDYDDIKKIFETADHPFNAMLRKIDPAVPIEIIEAKELGKMCTAVWRITFKEDFTIEGKTFKKGETFDLDGGLRKYENRWLITGI
;
A
#
# COMPACT_ATOMS: atom_id res chain seq x y z
N MET A 1 56.42 -19.15 63.89
CA MET A 1 55.32 -20.13 63.97
C MET A 1 54.91 -20.47 62.55
N GLU A 2 55.70 -21.22 61.79
CA GLU A 2 55.72 -22.70 61.72
C GLU A 2 54.38 -23.36 61.37
N LYS A 3 54.21 -23.75 60.09
CA LYS A 3 54.11 -25.14 59.57
C LYS A 3 53.94 -25.05 58.03
N PHE A 4 54.93 -25.44 57.20
CA PHE A 4 55.13 -26.79 56.61
C PHE A 4 53.85 -27.36 55.96
N LYS A 5 53.80 -27.99 54.78
CA LYS A 5 54.65 -28.29 53.61
C LYS A 5 53.77 -29.24 52.75
N HIS A 6 53.94 -29.23 51.42
CA HIS A 6 53.63 -30.33 50.47
C HIS A 6 52.12 -30.57 50.16
N ASN A 7 51.69 -30.82 48.91
CA ASN A 7 52.25 -31.73 47.91
C ASN A 7 52.23 -31.16 46.47
N LYS A 8 53.35 -31.36 45.78
CA LYS A 8 53.43 -31.46 44.32
C LYS A 8 53.06 -32.90 43.91
N THR A 9 52.64 -33.05 42.65
CA THR A 9 52.65 -34.28 41.82
C THR A 9 51.76 -35.45 42.25
N LEU A 10 50.63 -35.68 41.57
CA LEU A 10 50.49 -36.63 40.44
C LEU A 10 49.01 -36.75 40.01
N PHE A 11 48.78 -36.63 38.70
CA PHE A 11 47.59 -36.91 37.85
C PHE A 11 47.51 -35.75 36.84
N ALA A 12 48.41 -35.65 35.86
CA ALA A 12 48.50 -36.53 34.70
C ALA A 12 47.11 -36.85 34.12
N ALA A 13 46.84 -36.24 32.96
CA ALA A 13 45.95 -36.74 31.91
C ALA A 13 44.43 -36.75 32.17
N VAL A 14 43.80 -35.59 32.33
CA VAL A 14 42.49 -35.30 31.69
C VAL A 14 42.43 -33.81 31.36
N LEU A 15 41.82 -33.45 30.23
CA LEU A 15 41.62 -32.10 29.68
C LEU A 15 42.82 -31.49 28.92
N LEU A 16 43.34 -32.28 27.99
CA LEU A 16 43.75 -31.76 26.69
C LEU A 16 42.51 -31.72 25.79
N PHE A 17 41.56 -30.83 26.12
CA PHE A 17 40.45 -30.34 25.29
C PHE A 17 39.61 -29.43 26.20
N ILE A 18 39.21 -28.27 25.67
CA ILE A 18 38.35 -27.23 26.26
C ILE A 18 39.13 -25.99 26.76
N LEU A 19 38.88 -24.90 26.02
CA LEU A 19 39.07 -23.48 26.36
C LEU A 19 40.46 -22.87 26.18
N ALA A 20 40.95 -22.96 24.94
CA ALA A 20 41.40 -21.75 24.27
C ALA A 20 40.18 -20.84 24.02
N THR A 21 39.74 -20.09 25.04
CA THR A 21 38.99 -18.84 24.79
C THR A 21 39.99 -17.82 24.27
N SER A 22 40.23 -17.89 22.96
CA SER A 22 40.49 -16.70 22.19
C SER A 22 39.43 -15.66 22.58
N VAL A 23 39.89 -14.57 23.17
CA VAL A 23 39.18 -13.30 23.15
C VAL A 23 38.97 -12.99 21.67
N TYR A 24 37.87 -13.47 21.09
CA TYR A 24 37.26 -12.74 19.99
C TYR A 24 36.79 -11.46 20.64
N ALA A 25 37.56 -10.39 20.45
CA ALA A 25 37.01 -9.06 20.49
C ALA A 25 35.84 -9.09 19.50
N VAL A 26 34.62 -9.28 20.01
CA VAL A 26 33.42 -8.95 19.29
C VAL A 26 33.51 -7.45 19.15
N SER A 27 34.03 -7.00 18.00
CA SER A 27 33.85 -5.63 17.56
C SER A 27 32.37 -5.31 17.78
N PRO A 28 32.01 -4.28 18.58
CA PRO A 28 30.62 -3.91 18.69
C PRO A 28 30.09 -3.72 17.26
N PRO A 29 28.88 -4.21 16.93
CA PRO A 29 28.36 -4.08 15.59
C PRO A 29 28.50 -2.62 15.20
N ALA A 30 29.27 -2.33 14.14
CA ALA A 30 29.50 -0.98 13.69
C ALA A 30 28.15 -0.29 13.62
N LYS A 31 27.92 0.72 14.48
CA LYS A 31 26.60 1.36 14.67
C LYS A 31 25.93 1.48 13.30
N ALA A 32 24.87 0.71 13.07
CA ALA A 32 24.21 0.66 11.78
C ALA A 32 23.81 2.10 11.42
N ARG A 33 24.36 2.63 10.30
CA ARG A 33 24.15 4.01 9.88
C ARG A 33 22.65 4.28 9.76
N SER A 34 22.20 5.42 10.30
CA SER A 34 20.80 5.81 10.26
C SER A 34 20.32 6.01 8.81
N PRO A 35 19.03 5.79 8.52
CA PRO A 35 18.47 5.96 7.17
C PRO A 35 18.73 7.36 6.59
N ARG A 36 18.75 8.40 7.43
CA ARG A 36 19.07 9.76 7.02
C ARG A 36 20.52 9.91 6.54
N VAL A 37 21.47 9.27 7.22
CA VAL A 37 22.89 9.30 6.82
C VAL A 37 23.10 8.51 5.53
N LEU A 38 22.40 7.40 5.36
CA LEU A 38 22.43 6.63 4.11
C LEU A 38 21.83 7.44 2.95
N LEU A 39 20.69 8.10 3.17
CA LEU A 39 20.06 8.97 2.18
C LEU A 39 21.00 10.10 1.72
N GLN A 40 21.66 10.77 2.67
CA GLN A 40 22.59 11.85 2.35
C GLN A 40 23.80 11.36 1.54
N LYS A 41 24.31 10.16 1.87
CA LYS A 41 25.40 9.54 1.10
C LYS A 41 24.96 9.14 -0.29
N ALA A 42 23.74 8.62 -0.44
CA ALA A 42 23.18 8.28 -1.74
C ALA A 42 23.05 9.52 -2.64
N ILE A 43 22.54 10.62 -2.09
CA ILE A 43 22.44 11.92 -2.80
C ILE A 43 23.83 12.45 -3.18
N TYR A 44 24.82 12.33 -2.29
CA TYR A 44 26.20 12.75 -2.58
C TYR A 44 26.81 11.91 -3.71
N ALA A 45 26.65 10.58 -3.65
CA ALA A 45 27.08 9.69 -4.72
C ALA A 45 26.41 10.04 -6.07
N GLU A 46 25.09 10.28 -6.05
CA GLU A 46 24.33 10.61 -7.25
C GLU A 46 24.72 11.96 -7.86
N THR A 47 24.82 13.01 -7.04
CA THR A 47 24.89 14.41 -7.51
C THR A 47 26.30 14.98 -7.55
N THR A 48 27.20 14.53 -6.68
CA THR A 48 28.58 15.02 -6.59
C THR A 48 29.56 14.07 -7.24
N GLU A 49 29.48 12.77 -6.91
CA GLU A 49 30.38 11.77 -7.50
C GLU A 49 29.92 11.34 -8.90
N GLY A 50 28.62 11.47 -9.21
CA GLY A 50 28.03 10.96 -10.45
C GLY A 50 28.00 9.43 -10.54
N ASP A 51 28.28 8.74 -9.43
CA ASP A 51 28.32 7.28 -9.33
C ASP A 51 26.91 6.75 -9.08
N LEU A 52 26.19 6.48 -10.18
CA LEU A 52 24.81 6.03 -10.14
C LEU A 52 24.67 4.62 -9.54
N ASP A 53 25.65 3.74 -9.72
CA ASP A 53 25.58 2.36 -9.18
C ASP A 53 25.72 2.37 -7.66
N LYS A 54 26.67 3.14 -7.14
CA LYS A 54 26.83 3.36 -5.70
C LYS A 54 25.63 4.09 -5.10
N ALA A 55 25.08 5.08 -5.80
CA ALA A 55 23.87 5.78 -5.36
C ALA A 55 22.67 4.82 -5.26
N ILE A 56 22.46 3.96 -6.26
CA ILE A 56 21.40 2.93 -6.27
C ILE A 56 21.52 2.00 -5.06
N GLU A 57 22.72 1.46 -4.80
CA GLU A 57 22.96 0.58 -3.65
C GLU A 57 22.63 1.29 -2.33
N LEU A 58 23.08 2.54 -2.17
CA LEU A 58 22.82 3.33 -0.97
C LEU A 58 21.35 3.72 -0.82
N TYR A 59 20.62 3.99 -1.91
CA TYR A 59 19.18 4.24 -1.88
C TYR A 59 18.40 2.98 -1.48
N GLN A 60 18.76 1.81 -2.00
CA GLN A 60 18.13 0.54 -1.59
C GLN A 60 18.33 0.27 -0.10
N GLN A 61 19.58 0.39 0.39
CA GLN A 61 19.88 0.26 1.83
C GLN A 61 19.12 1.30 2.67
N THR A 62 18.88 2.50 2.12
CA THR A 62 18.10 3.55 2.78
C THR A 62 16.64 3.14 2.90
N ILE A 63 16.04 2.60 1.83
CA ILE A 63 14.64 2.12 1.81
C ILE A 63 14.46 1.01 2.83
N ASP A 64 15.34 0.01 2.81
CA ASP A 64 15.27 -1.16 3.70
C ASP A 64 15.37 -0.76 5.19
N ARG A 65 16.19 0.25 5.51
CA ARG A 65 16.36 0.73 6.89
C ARG A 65 15.37 1.81 7.32
N ALA A 66 14.69 2.47 6.39
CA ALA A 66 13.76 3.55 6.73
C ALA A 66 12.58 3.07 7.59
N GLY A 67 12.21 1.79 7.51
CA GLY A 67 11.12 1.22 8.31
C GLY A 67 9.82 2.02 8.14
N ARG A 68 9.31 2.61 9.24
CA ARG A 68 8.09 3.43 9.23
C ARG A 68 8.30 4.90 8.81
N ILE A 69 9.52 5.33 8.50
CA ILE A 69 9.83 6.71 8.17
C ILE A 69 9.50 6.99 6.69
N GLN A 70 8.20 7.18 6.40
CA GLN A 70 7.67 7.32 5.04
C GLN A 70 8.35 8.44 4.23
N ARG A 71 8.75 9.55 4.85
CA ARG A 71 9.47 10.64 4.17
C ARG A 71 10.81 10.17 3.57
N ILE A 72 11.61 9.45 4.35
CA ILE A 72 12.93 8.96 3.92
C ILE A 72 12.76 7.84 2.89
N ALA A 73 11.82 6.92 3.13
CA ALA A 73 11.51 5.84 2.19
C ALA A 73 11.02 6.38 0.84
N ALA A 74 10.07 7.32 0.83
CA ALA A 74 9.55 7.93 -0.39
C ALA A 74 10.63 8.71 -1.15
N GLN A 75 11.47 9.47 -0.43
CA GLN A 75 12.58 10.21 -1.03
C GLN A 75 13.64 9.30 -1.65
N ALA A 76 14.05 8.26 -0.92
CA ALA A 76 14.99 7.28 -1.45
C ALA A 76 14.40 6.51 -2.64
N THR A 77 13.13 6.09 -2.56
CA THR A 77 12.42 5.38 -3.64
C THR A 77 12.32 6.23 -4.90
N TYR A 78 11.97 7.52 -4.77
CA TYR A 78 11.92 8.44 -5.90
C TYR A 78 13.29 8.63 -6.55
N GLN A 79 14.33 8.90 -5.76
CA GLN A 79 15.67 9.12 -6.30
C GLN A 79 16.30 7.85 -6.89
N LEU A 80 15.96 6.68 -6.33
CA LEU A 80 16.29 5.38 -6.93
C LEU A 80 15.67 5.26 -8.34
N GLY A 81 14.39 5.60 -8.48
CA GLY A 81 13.71 5.67 -9.78
C GLY A 81 14.38 6.66 -10.75
N MET A 82 14.80 7.83 -10.26
CA MET A 82 15.54 8.81 -11.07
C MET A 82 16.94 8.34 -11.48
N CYS A 83 17.64 7.58 -10.63
CA CYS A 83 18.94 6.98 -10.98
C CYS A 83 18.79 5.97 -12.12
N TYR A 84 17.80 5.08 -12.05
CA TYR A 84 17.49 4.16 -13.16
C TYR A 84 17.10 4.92 -14.44
N LEU A 85 16.37 6.03 -14.31
CA LEU A 85 16.03 6.88 -15.46
C LEU A 85 17.29 7.48 -16.10
N LYS A 86 18.23 7.99 -15.29
CA LYS A 86 19.53 8.52 -15.76
C LYS A 86 20.39 7.44 -16.44
N LYS A 87 20.27 6.18 -16.02
CA LYS A 87 20.92 5.02 -16.66
C LYS A 87 20.23 4.55 -17.95
N GLY A 88 19.06 5.11 -18.29
CA GLY A 88 18.26 4.67 -19.43
C GLY A 88 17.42 3.42 -19.18
N GLU A 89 17.41 2.88 -17.96
CA GLU A 89 16.62 1.70 -17.55
C GLU A 89 15.16 2.08 -17.27
N LYS A 90 14.44 2.50 -18.32
CA LYS A 90 13.09 3.10 -18.23
C LYS A 90 12.05 2.23 -17.52
N LYS A 91 12.09 0.90 -17.69
CA LYS A 91 11.15 -0.04 -17.03
C LYS A 91 11.33 -0.01 -15.50
N LYS A 92 12.56 -0.14 -15.01
CA LYS A 92 12.88 -0.05 -13.57
C LYS A 92 12.61 1.34 -13.01
N ALA A 93 12.92 2.39 -13.78
CA ALA A 93 12.58 3.75 -13.39
C ALA A 93 11.07 3.89 -13.14
N ALA A 94 10.23 3.37 -14.05
CA ALA A 94 8.78 3.41 -13.91
C ALA A 94 8.28 2.60 -12.70
N GLU A 95 8.84 1.42 -12.46
CA GLU A 95 8.52 0.59 -11.29
C GLU A 95 8.76 1.36 -9.98
N TYR A 96 9.98 1.86 -9.75
CA TYR A 96 10.30 2.59 -8.52
C TYR A 96 9.55 3.92 -8.41
N LEU A 97 9.37 4.67 -9.50
CA LEU A 97 8.54 5.88 -9.48
C LEU A 97 7.07 5.55 -9.17
N GLY A 98 6.55 4.41 -9.61
CA GLY A 98 5.23 3.89 -9.24
C GLY A 98 5.12 3.59 -7.75
N LEU A 99 6.12 2.92 -7.16
CA LEU A 99 6.17 2.62 -5.73
C LEU A 99 6.14 3.86 -4.84
N VAL A 100 6.57 5.03 -5.34
CA VAL A 100 6.44 6.30 -4.60
C VAL A 100 4.97 6.60 -4.25
N THR A 101 4.01 6.14 -5.07
CA THR A 101 2.58 6.38 -4.83
C THR A 101 2.03 5.66 -3.59
N ASN A 102 2.73 4.64 -3.09
CA ASN A 102 2.41 3.95 -1.83
C ASN A 102 2.69 4.79 -0.58
N TYR A 103 3.22 6.00 -0.74
CA TYR A 103 3.44 6.98 0.33
C TYR A 103 2.49 8.19 0.19
N PRO A 104 1.15 8.02 0.29
CA PRO A 104 0.16 9.05 -0.06
C PRO A 104 0.24 10.32 0.80
N THR A 105 0.85 10.23 1.98
CA THR A 105 1.10 11.38 2.86
C THR A 105 2.21 12.30 2.32
N GLN A 106 3.09 11.80 1.43
CA GLN A 106 4.21 12.54 0.84
C GLN A 106 3.80 13.22 -0.47
N LYS A 107 2.77 14.07 -0.41
CA LYS A 107 2.08 14.64 -1.59
C LYS A 107 3.02 15.24 -2.65
N ALA A 108 4.04 16.00 -2.22
CA ALA A 108 4.96 16.68 -3.15
C ALA A 108 5.79 15.70 -3.99
N ILE A 109 6.32 14.62 -3.37
CA ILE A 109 7.16 13.66 -4.09
C ILE A 109 6.33 12.68 -4.90
N VAL A 110 5.13 12.34 -4.42
CA VAL A 110 4.13 11.59 -5.20
C VAL A 110 3.74 12.37 -6.46
N ALA A 111 3.53 13.68 -6.37
CA ALA A 111 3.24 14.51 -7.55
C ALA A 111 4.40 14.52 -8.55
N LYS A 112 5.65 14.65 -8.06
CA LYS A 112 6.85 14.56 -8.91
C LYS A 112 6.98 13.19 -9.58
N ALA A 113 6.74 12.11 -8.85
CA ALA A 113 6.78 10.76 -9.39
C ALA A 113 5.72 10.54 -10.47
N LYS A 114 4.47 10.98 -10.24
CA LYS A 114 3.39 10.93 -11.23
C LYS A 114 3.71 11.73 -12.49
N GLN A 115 4.32 12.91 -12.34
CA GLN A 115 4.77 13.72 -13.47
C GLN A 115 5.87 13.02 -14.26
N GLN A 116 6.87 12.44 -13.58
CA GLN A 116 7.94 11.68 -14.23
C GLN A 116 7.41 10.44 -14.94
N LEU A 117 6.45 9.71 -14.36
CA LEU A 117 5.77 8.58 -15.03
C LEU A 117 5.03 9.02 -16.29
N LYS A 118 4.39 10.19 -16.28
CA LYS A 118 3.73 10.75 -17.45
C LYS A 118 4.73 11.11 -18.56
N GLU A 119 5.90 11.66 -18.20
CA GLU A 119 6.97 12.06 -19.11
C GLU A 119 7.75 10.86 -19.67
N LEU A 120 8.02 9.86 -18.83
CA LEU A 120 8.73 8.64 -19.20
C LEU A 120 8.06 7.92 -20.36
N LYS A 121 6.75 8.12 -20.54
CA LYS A 121 5.88 7.30 -21.40
C LYS A 121 6.33 5.86 -21.28
N PRO A 122 6.38 5.31 -20.05
CA PRO A 122 6.99 4.00 -19.83
C PRO A 122 6.34 3.08 -20.85
N GLU A 123 7.20 2.45 -21.65
CA GLU A 123 6.78 1.61 -22.75
C GLU A 123 5.70 0.71 -22.17
N LYS A 124 4.45 0.98 -22.58
CA LYS A 124 3.29 0.40 -21.90
C LYS A 124 3.53 -1.07 -22.04
N VAL A 125 3.72 -1.77 -20.92
CA VAL A 125 3.70 -3.21 -20.93
C VAL A 125 2.42 -3.57 -21.67
N VAL A 126 2.55 -4.14 -22.85
CA VAL A 126 1.43 -4.37 -23.78
C VAL A 126 1.01 -5.83 -23.77
N SER A 127 1.48 -6.59 -22.79
CA SER A 127 1.25 -8.01 -22.66
C SER A 127 0.40 -8.33 -21.43
N ILE A 128 -0.58 -9.21 -21.58
CA ILE A 128 -1.42 -9.71 -20.47
C ILE A 128 -0.55 -10.28 -19.35
N PHE A 129 0.40 -11.16 -19.68
CA PHE A 129 1.20 -11.93 -18.73
C PHE A 129 2.26 -11.11 -18.00
N GLU A 130 2.50 -9.87 -18.41
CA GLU A 130 3.32 -8.91 -17.66
C GLU A 130 2.46 -7.95 -16.81
N GLU A 131 1.14 -7.95 -16.96
CA GLU A 131 0.19 -7.08 -16.25
C GLU A 131 -0.53 -7.78 -15.10
N ILE A 132 -0.73 -9.10 -15.18
CA ILE A 132 -1.45 -9.88 -14.18
C ILE A 132 -0.47 -10.68 -13.29
N SER A 133 -0.87 -10.98 -12.05
CA SER A 133 0.02 -11.69 -11.12
C SER A 133 0.33 -13.13 -11.58
N PRO A 134 1.50 -13.70 -11.21
CA PRO A 134 1.82 -15.10 -11.48
C PRO A 134 0.76 -16.10 -10.98
N GLN A 135 0.05 -15.77 -9.90
CA GLN A 135 -1.04 -16.57 -9.35
C GLN A 135 -2.24 -16.59 -10.30
N VAL A 136 -2.59 -15.45 -10.90
CA VAL A 136 -3.63 -15.40 -11.94
C VAL A 136 -3.20 -16.19 -13.17
N ILE A 137 -1.93 -16.07 -13.61
CA ILE A 137 -1.39 -16.86 -14.73
C ILE A 137 -1.52 -18.36 -14.44
N GLY A 138 -1.06 -18.79 -13.26
CA GLY A 138 -1.16 -20.18 -12.81
C GLY A 138 -2.61 -20.67 -12.73
N HIS A 139 -3.53 -19.83 -12.24
CA HIS A 139 -4.95 -20.15 -12.20
C HIS A 139 -5.52 -20.36 -13.60
N LEU A 140 -5.27 -19.44 -14.53
CA LEU A 140 -5.71 -19.55 -15.93
C LEU A 140 -5.15 -20.81 -16.60
N ALA A 141 -3.86 -21.09 -16.40
CA ALA A 141 -3.21 -22.28 -16.93
C ALA A 141 -3.82 -23.58 -16.36
N GLU A 142 -4.08 -23.63 -15.06
CA GLU A 142 -4.74 -24.77 -14.40
C GLU A 142 -6.15 -25.00 -14.99
N ARG A 143 -6.97 -23.95 -15.10
CA ARG A 143 -8.32 -24.04 -15.67
C ARG A 143 -8.27 -24.55 -17.11
N TYR A 144 -7.38 -23.99 -17.93
CA TYR A 144 -7.24 -24.39 -19.33
C TYR A 144 -6.74 -25.83 -19.48
N SER A 145 -5.76 -26.26 -18.68
CA SER A 145 -5.23 -27.63 -18.76
C SER A 145 -6.31 -28.70 -18.48
N LYS A 146 -7.20 -28.44 -17.52
CA LYS A 146 -8.36 -29.31 -17.22
C LYS A 146 -9.34 -29.34 -18.39
N LEU A 147 -9.68 -28.17 -18.94
CA LEU A 147 -10.57 -28.08 -20.10
C LEU A 147 -9.99 -28.78 -21.33
N ALA A 148 -8.70 -28.61 -21.61
CA ALA A 148 -8.03 -29.27 -22.72
C ALA A 148 -8.03 -30.80 -22.54
N THR A 149 -7.86 -31.29 -21.31
CA THR A 149 -7.95 -32.72 -21.00
C THR A 149 -9.36 -33.27 -21.24
N GLU A 150 -10.39 -32.53 -20.84
CA GLU A 150 -11.79 -32.89 -21.07
C GLU A 150 -12.15 -32.90 -22.57
N ALA A 151 -11.79 -31.84 -23.30
CA ALA A 151 -11.99 -31.74 -24.74
C ALA A 151 -11.32 -32.91 -25.49
N ASN A 152 -10.09 -33.25 -25.11
CA ASN A 152 -9.36 -34.38 -25.68
C ASN A 152 -10.07 -35.72 -25.45
N ARG A 153 -10.73 -35.94 -24.30
CA ARG A 153 -11.49 -37.17 -24.03
C ARG A 153 -12.68 -37.36 -24.97
N ILE A 154 -13.25 -36.27 -25.48
CA ILE A 154 -14.34 -36.28 -26.46
C ILE A 154 -13.87 -35.95 -27.89
N SER A 155 -12.57 -36.04 -28.15
CA SER A 155 -11.96 -35.79 -29.46
C SER A 155 -12.24 -34.39 -30.05
N LEU A 156 -12.41 -33.38 -29.19
CA LEU A 156 -12.54 -31.99 -29.61
C LEU A 156 -11.22 -31.22 -29.40
N PRO A 157 -10.86 -30.31 -30.32
CA PRO A 157 -9.82 -29.32 -30.03
C PRO A 157 -10.29 -28.39 -28.90
N CYS A 158 -9.32 -27.81 -28.18
CA CYS A 158 -9.58 -26.85 -27.11
C CYS A 158 -8.96 -25.50 -27.44
N ASN A 159 -9.77 -24.44 -27.41
CA ASN A 159 -9.32 -23.08 -27.66
C ASN A 159 -9.61 -22.18 -26.46
N ALA A 160 -8.65 -21.32 -26.10
CA ALA A 160 -8.82 -20.33 -25.04
C ALA A 160 -8.34 -18.96 -25.48
N ARG A 161 -9.20 -17.95 -25.31
CA ARG A 161 -8.88 -16.54 -25.51
C ARG A 161 -8.88 -15.84 -24.16
N ILE A 162 -7.86 -15.02 -23.90
CA ILE A 162 -7.78 -14.22 -22.68
C ILE A 162 -7.94 -12.74 -23.06
N TYR A 163 -8.76 -12.05 -22.28
CA TYR A 163 -8.88 -10.61 -22.27
C TYR A 163 -8.52 -10.10 -20.88
N TYR A 164 -7.66 -9.09 -20.81
CA TYR A 164 -7.42 -8.32 -19.59
C TYR A 164 -7.83 -6.87 -19.84
N VAL A 165 -8.52 -6.26 -18.88
CA VAL A 165 -8.93 -4.86 -18.99
C VAL A 165 -8.33 -4.07 -17.83
N ASP A 166 -7.51 -3.08 -18.16
CA ASP A 166 -6.90 -2.20 -17.15
C ASP A 166 -7.89 -1.13 -16.65
N VAL A 167 -7.54 -0.47 -15.55
CA VAL A 167 -8.34 0.60 -14.93
C VAL A 167 -8.57 1.82 -15.84
N ASP A 168 -7.83 1.93 -16.94
CA ASP A 168 -8.01 2.95 -18.00
C ASP A 168 -8.95 2.50 -19.13
N MET A 169 -9.62 1.36 -18.95
CA MET A 169 -10.50 0.69 -19.91
C MET A 169 -9.77 0.32 -21.20
N ARG A 170 -8.49 -0.05 -21.13
CA ARG A 170 -7.77 -0.64 -22.27
C ARG A 170 -7.80 -2.15 -22.17
N VAL A 171 -8.10 -2.76 -23.31
CA VAL A 171 -8.18 -4.20 -23.47
C VAL A 171 -6.88 -4.71 -24.06
N TYR A 172 -6.36 -5.72 -23.40
CA TYR A 172 -5.27 -6.59 -23.83
C TYR A 172 -5.89 -7.90 -24.31
N SER A 173 -5.27 -8.53 -25.31
CA SER A 173 -5.80 -9.77 -25.88
C SER A 173 -4.71 -10.81 -26.12
N GLY A 174 -5.06 -12.05 -25.83
CA GLY A 174 -4.16 -13.20 -25.88
C GLY A 174 -4.93 -14.50 -25.83
N GLY A 175 -4.25 -15.55 -25.39
CA GLY A 175 -4.86 -16.87 -25.23
C GLY A 175 -3.91 -17.86 -24.58
N LEU A 176 -4.42 -19.07 -24.39
CA LEU A 176 -3.65 -20.21 -23.90
C LEU A 176 -3.65 -21.29 -24.97
N SER A 177 -2.55 -22.02 -25.04
CA SER A 177 -2.35 -23.13 -25.94
C SER A 177 -1.41 -24.15 -25.30
N TYR A 178 -1.28 -25.30 -25.94
CA TYR A 178 -0.33 -26.31 -25.52
C TYR A 178 0.31 -26.98 -26.73
N TYR A 179 1.53 -27.47 -26.51
CA TYR A 179 2.24 -28.36 -27.42
C TYR A 179 2.54 -29.65 -26.68
N TYR A 180 2.12 -30.79 -27.23
CA TYR A 180 2.38 -32.10 -26.64
C TYR A 180 3.46 -32.81 -27.45
N ASN A 181 4.54 -33.26 -26.80
CA ASN A 181 5.58 -34.03 -27.45
C ASN A 181 5.08 -35.46 -27.71
N ARG A 182 4.51 -35.68 -28.90
CA ARG A 182 4.08 -37.01 -29.36
C ARG A 182 5.23 -37.82 -29.96
N ASP A 183 6.40 -37.21 -30.14
CA ASP A 183 7.55 -37.90 -30.68
C ASP A 183 8.15 -38.80 -29.60
N GLY A 184 8.65 -39.97 -29.99
CA GLY A 184 9.35 -40.89 -29.08
C GLY A 184 10.74 -40.40 -28.63
N ARG A 185 11.06 -39.11 -28.81
CA ARG A 185 12.35 -38.49 -28.50
C ARG A 185 12.17 -37.16 -27.78
N SER A 186 13.14 -36.78 -26.97
CA SER A 186 13.14 -35.48 -26.30
C SER A 186 13.37 -34.35 -27.31
N GLN A 187 12.60 -33.26 -27.20
CA GLN A 187 12.77 -32.08 -28.03
C GLN A 187 13.82 -31.16 -27.41
N THR A 188 14.98 -31.06 -28.07
CA THR A 188 16.10 -30.20 -27.64
C THR A 188 16.39 -29.07 -28.62
N GLY A 189 15.70 -29.06 -29.77
CA GLY A 189 15.92 -28.11 -30.86
C GLY A 189 14.68 -27.27 -31.12
N LYS A 190 14.67 -26.58 -32.26
CA LYS A 190 13.59 -25.69 -32.67
C LYS A 190 12.28 -26.48 -32.92
N VAL A 191 11.27 -26.24 -32.11
CA VAL A 191 9.95 -26.88 -32.14
C VAL A 191 8.93 -25.96 -32.83
N HIS A 192 8.17 -26.46 -33.80
CA HIS A 192 7.08 -25.70 -34.42
C HIS A 192 5.83 -25.76 -33.54
N LEU A 193 5.41 -24.63 -32.97
CA LEU A 193 4.22 -24.56 -32.10
C LEU A 193 2.92 -24.37 -32.88
N GLY A 194 2.98 -23.82 -34.10
CA GLY A 194 1.81 -23.55 -34.92
C GLY A 194 1.95 -22.27 -35.73
N GLY A 195 0.83 -21.72 -36.19
CA GLY A 195 0.82 -20.47 -36.95
C GLY A 195 -0.09 -19.40 -36.37
N THR A 196 0.13 -18.17 -36.81
CA THR A 196 -0.49 -16.97 -36.25
C THR A 196 -0.66 -15.90 -37.33
N THR A 197 -1.65 -15.03 -37.15
CA THR A 197 -1.80 -13.77 -37.91
C THR A 197 -1.34 -12.55 -37.11
N TYR A 198 -0.77 -12.77 -35.92
CA TYR A 198 -0.23 -11.75 -35.03
C TYR A 198 1.29 -11.89 -34.96
N PRO A 199 2.06 -11.17 -35.80
CA PRO A 199 3.51 -11.21 -35.75
C PRO A 199 4.08 -10.56 -34.49
N ASP A 200 3.37 -9.56 -33.95
CA ASP A 200 3.76 -8.84 -32.75
C ASP A 200 3.05 -9.41 -31.52
N GLN A 201 3.60 -10.52 -31.01
CA GLN A 201 3.14 -11.19 -29.81
C GLN A 201 4.31 -11.77 -29.01
N THR A 202 4.09 -11.92 -27.72
CA THR A 202 5.04 -12.54 -26.79
C THR A 202 4.40 -13.78 -26.17
N LEU A 203 5.18 -14.85 -26.02
CA LEU A 203 4.75 -16.12 -25.43
C LEU A 203 5.37 -16.30 -24.04
N TYR A 204 4.62 -16.96 -23.16
CA TYR A 204 4.97 -17.14 -21.75
C TYR A 204 4.68 -18.57 -21.30
N ASP A 205 5.48 -19.08 -20.36
CA ASP A 205 5.16 -20.31 -19.65
C ASP A 205 4.01 -20.09 -18.65
N THR A 206 3.65 -21.15 -17.91
CA THR A 206 2.58 -21.11 -16.91
C THR A 206 2.95 -20.37 -15.62
N LEU A 207 4.20 -19.91 -15.49
CA LEU A 207 4.71 -19.12 -14.38
C LEU A 207 4.89 -17.63 -14.75
N GLY A 208 4.65 -17.27 -16.02
CA GLY A 208 4.81 -15.91 -16.53
C GLY A 208 6.22 -15.58 -17.03
N ASN A 209 7.10 -16.57 -17.18
CA ASN A 209 8.41 -16.35 -17.81
C ASN A 209 8.26 -16.32 -19.33
N LYS A 210 8.99 -15.42 -19.99
CA LYS A 210 9.00 -15.34 -21.46
C LYS A 210 9.63 -16.57 -22.07
N LEU A 211 8.96 -17.15 -23.06
CA LEU A 211 9.52 -18.24 -23.85
C LEU A 211 10.46 -17.72 -24.92
N ASN A 212 11.53 -18.46 -25.18
CA ASN A 212 12.43 -18.22 -26.30
C ASN A 212 11.75 -18.65 -27.62
N VAL A 213 11.21 -17.68 -28.34
CA VAL A 213 10.36 -17.92 -29.52
C VAL A 213 10.82 -17.08 -30.71
N GLU A 214 10.81 -17.71 -31.88
CA GLU A 214 10.99 -17.07 -33.18
C GLU A 214 9.68 -17.10 -33.97
N ILE A 215 9.24 -15.92 -34.44
CA ILE A 215 8.05 -15.78 -35.30
C ILE A 215 8.50 -15.43 -36.71
N VAL A 216 8.26 -16.34 -37.66
CA VAL A 216 8.80 -16.26 -39.02
C VAL A 216 7.67 -16.17 -40.04
N PRO A 217 7.67 -15.21 -40.99
CA PRO A 217 6.62 -15.09 -42.01
C PRO A 217 6.58 -16.33 -42.92
N GLU A 218 5.37 -16.77 -43.27
CA GLU A 218 5.12 -17.76 -44.32
C GLU A 218 5.34 -17.11 -45.69
N LYS A 219 6.16 -17.74 -46.53
CA LYS A 219 6.53 -17.22 -47.85
C LYS A 219 5.36 -17.26 -48.84
N ARG A 220 4.42 -18.18 -48.67
CA ARG A 220 3.33 -18.43 -49.64
C ARG A 220 2.00 -17.78 -49.26
N LYS A 221 1.87 -17.24 -48.05
CA LYS A 221 0.61 -16.71 -47.52
C LYS A 221 0.86 -15.39 -46.82
N GLU A 222 0.30 -14.32 -47.37
CA GLU A 222 0.37 -13.00 -46.76
C GLU A 222 -0.27 -13.00 -45.36
N ASN A 223 0.30 -12.21 -44.45
CA ASN A 223 -0.16 -12.02 -43.07
C ASN A 223 -0.28 -13.32 -42.24
N TYR A 224 0.51 -14.33 -42.57
CA TYR A 224 0.61 -15.56 -41.81
C TYR A 224 2.06 -15.83 -41.40
N TYR A 225 2.24 -16.28 -40.16
CA TYR A 225 3.55 -16.49 -39.55
C TYR A 225 3.57 -17.83 -38.83
N HIS A 226 4.74 -18.45 -38.77
CA HIS A 226 5.02 -19.67 -38.01
C HIS A 226 5.69 -19.30 -36.70
N ILE A 227 5.22 -19.91 -35.62
CA ILE A 227 5.79 -19.77 -34.29
C ILE A 227 6.70 -20.97 -34.05
N TYR A 228 7.96 -20.71 -33.72
CA TYR A 228 8.90 -21.72 -33.30
C TYR A 228 9.40 -21.44 -31.90
N TRP A 229 9.38 -22.43 -31.04
CA TRP A 229 9.93 -22.36 -29.70
C TRP A 229 11.26 -23.10 -29.64
N ILE A 230 12.21 -22.53 -28.90
CA ILE A 230 13.52 -23.10 -28.63
C ILE A 230 13.53 -23.45 -27.13
N PRO A 231 13.44 -24.73 -26.75
CA PRO A 231 13.40 -25.13 -25.35
C PRO A 231 14.70 -24.78 -24.63
N ASP A 232 14.60 -24.09 -23.50
CA ASP A 232 15.75 -23.88 -22.61
C ASP A 232 16.13 -25.19 -21.89
N GLU A 233 15.14 -26.05 -21.65
CA GLU A 233 15.29 -27.43 -21.18
C GLU A 233 14.61 -28.42 -22.14
N PRO A 234 15.17 -29.64 -22.33
CA PRO A 234 14.55 -30.65 -23.18
C PRO A 234 13.13 -31.01 -22.76
N LEU A 235 12.17 -31.00 -23.71
CA LEU A 235 10.82 -31.52 -23.47
C LEU A 235 10.78 -33.02 -23.75
N SER A 236 10.57 -33.83 -22.72
CA SER A 236 10.63 -35.30 -22.82
C SER A 236 9.45 -35.89 -23.61
N PRO A 237 9.56 -37.14 -24.13
CA PRO A 237 8.44 -37.83 -24.76
C PRO A 237 7.23 -37.92 -23.82
N GLY A 238 6.05 -37.53 -24.33
CA GLY A 238 4.81 -37.54 -23.54
C GLY A 238 4.60 -36.34 -22.63
N GLU A 239 5.56 -35.41 -22.54
CA GLU A 239 5.37 -34.14 -21.84
C GLU A 239 4.67 -33.11 -22.73
N ALA A 240 4.07 -32.12 -22.09
CA ALA A 240 3.42 -31.00 -22.77
C ALA A 240 3.93 -29.66 -22.23
N LEU A 241 4.25 -28.77 -23.16
CA LEU A 241 4.40 -27.35 -22.87
C LEU A 241 3.01 -26.70 -22.90
N TYR A 242 2.54 -26.24 -21.76
CA TYR A 242 1.42 -25.30 -21.70
C TYR A 242 1.98 -23.88 -21.74
N TYR A 243 1.41 -23.02 -22.57
CA TYR A 243 1.91 -21.68 -22.75
C TYR A 243 0.79 -20.67 -23.01
N GLY A 244 1.03 -19.44 -22.58
CA GLY A 244 0.25 -18.28 -22.92
C GLY A 244 0.86 -17.50 -24.07
N TRP A 245 0.02 -16.82 -24.85
CA TRP A 245 0.47 -15.83 -25.82
C TRP A 245 -0.34 -14.56 -25.66
N SER A 246 0.30 -13.41 -25.84
CA SER A 246 -0.34 -12.10 -25.77
C SER A 246 0.11 -11.26 -26.94
N ARG A 247 -0.84 -10.60 -27.59
CA ARG A 247 -0.51 -9.55 -28.56
C ARG A 247 0.16 -8.42 -27.81
N ASN A 248 1.17 -7.79 -28.40
CA ASN A 248 1.86 -6.65 -27.81
C ASN A 248 1.15 -5.34 -28.22
N ASN A 249 -0.17 -5.30 -28.08
CA ASN A 249 -0.95 -4.11 -28.31
C ASN A 249 -2.19 -4.04 -27.41
N THR A 250 -2.74 -2.84 -27.29
CA THR A 250 -3.99 -2.60 -26.57
C THR A 250 -4.93 -1.72 -27.37
N ARG A 251 -6.22 -1.83 -27.09
CA ARG A 251 -7.24 -0.91 -27.61
C ARG A 251 -8.05 -0.33 -26.45
N LYS A 252 -8.40 0.96 -26.52
CA LYS A 252 -9.28 1.57 -25.52
C LYS A 252 -10.74 1.21 -25.83
N LEU A 253 -11.51 0.85 -24.81
CA LEU A 253 -12.94 0.64 -24.93
C LEU A 253 -13.66 1.98 -25.04
N SER A 254 -14.74 1.96 -25.82
CA SER A 254 -15.68 3.09 -25.90
C SER A 254 -16.61 3.06 -24.70
N ALA A 255 -16.78 4.22 -24.09
CA ALA A 255 -17.70 4.43 -23.00
C ALA A 255 -19.16 4.23 -23.46
N ILE A 256 -20.01 3.68 -22.60
CA ILE A 256 -21.45 3.49 -22.86
C ILE A 256 -22.28 4.03 -21.68
N GLY A 257 -23.20 4.96 -21.94
CA GLY A 257 -24.11 5.47 -20.89
C GLY A 257 -23.44 6.16 -19.70
N GLY A 258 -22.19 6.63 -19.84
CA GLY A 258 -21.40 7.25 -18.78
C GLY A 258 -19.90 6.98 -18.94
N ALA A 259 -19.03 7.77 -18.31
CA ALA A 259 -17.57 7.60 -18.40
C ALA A 259 -17.03 6.40 -17.59
N ASP A 260 -17.87 5.80 -16.75
CA ASP A 260 -17.55 4.71 -15.84
C ASP A 260 -17.86 3.33 -16.42
N LYS A 261 -18.63 3.24 -17.51
CA LYS A 261 -19.05 1.98 -18.14
C LYS A 261 -18.51 1.84 -19.55
N SER A 262 -18.17 0.63 -19.94
CA SER A 262 -17.64 0.31 -21.27
C SER A 262 -18.14 -1.07 -21.73
N LEU A 263 -18.46 -1.21 -23.01
CA LEU A 263 -18.87 -2.50 -23.58
C LEU A 263 -17.65 -3.23 -24.13
N LEU A 264 -17.35 -4.41 -23.58
CA LEU A 264 -16.40 -5.35 -24.15
C LEU A 264 -17.15 -6.42 -24.95
N VAL A 265 -16.75 -6.58 -26.21
CA VAL A 265 -17.17 -7.68 -27.08
C VAL A 265 -15.99 -8.65 -27.20
N MET A 266 -16.22 -9.89 -26.78
CA MET A 266 -15.31 -11.03 -26.97
C MET A 266 -15.89 -11.92 -28.05
N GLN A 267 -15.08 -12.25 -29.04
CA GLN A 267 -15.54 -12.94 -30.23
C GLN A 267 -14.46 -13.87 -30.77
N ASN A 268 -14.85 -15.09 -31.15
CA ASN A 268 -13.98 -15.99 -31.89
C ASN A 268 -14.79 -16.88 -32.85
N GLN A 269 -14.19 -17.17 -33.99
CA GLN A 269 -14.69 -18.13 -34.97
C GLN A 269 -13.54 -19.10 -35.28
N TYR A 270 -13.54 -20.24 -34.60
CA TYR A 270 -12.41 -21.17 -34.64
C TYR A 270 -12.32 -21.98 -35.94
N GLY A 271 -13.46 -22.27 -36.56
CA GLY A 271 -13.56 -23.05 -37.81
C GLY A 271 -14.11 -24.46 -37.56
N PRO A 272 -13.33 -25.43 -37.05
CA PRO A 272 -13.87 -26.73 -36.65
C PRO A 272 -14.76 -26.69 -35.40
N ASN A 273 -15.47 -27.78 -35.12
CA ASN A 273 -16.08 -28.01 -33.80
C ASN A 273 -15.01 -27.90 -32.72
N VAL A 274 -15.29 -27.19 -31.62
CA VAL A 274 -14.27 -26.88 -30.62
C VAL A 274 -14.88 -26.76 -29.22
N MET A 275 -14.13 -27.17 -28.21
CA MET A 275 -14.38 -26.75 -26.84
C MET A 275 -13.70 -25.41 -26.61
N GLU A 276 -14.47 -24.33 -26.46
CA GLU A 276 -13.95 -22.98 -26.42
C GLU A 276 -14.24 -22.30 -25.09
N THR A 277 -13.26 -21.53 -24.60
CA THR A 277 -13.43 -20.65 -23.44
C THR A 277 -12.92 -19.25 -23.69
N PHE A 278 -13.69 -18.27 -23.21
CA PHE A 278 -13.20 -16.92 -22.97
C PHE A 278 -12.82 -16.77 -21.51
N PHE A 279 -11.63 -16.23 -21.23
CA PHE A 279 -11.26 -15.70 -19.93
C PHE A 279 -11.24 -14.18 -19.98
N LEU A 280 -11.87 -13.54 -19.00
CA LEU A 280 -11.76 -12.11 -18.74
C LEU A 280 -11.16 -11.89 -17.36
N VAL A 281 -10.06 -11.16 -17.30
CA VAL A 281 -9.39 -10.78 -16.05
C VAL A 281 -9.61 -9.29 -15.82
N LEU A 282 -10.14 -8.94 -14.65
CA LEU A 282 -10.36 -7.56 -14.22
C LEU A 282 -9.62 -7.30 -12.90
N PRO A 283 -8.92 -6.16 -12.74
CA PRO A 283 -8.43 -5.74 -11.43
C PRO A 283 -9.63 -5.40 -10.53
N SER A 284 -9.43 -5.44 -9.21
CA SER A 284 -10.49 -5.23 -8.22
C SER A 284 -11.24 -3.89 -8.35
N ASP A 285 -10.63 -2.87 -8.95
CA ASP A 285 -11.26 -1.58 -9.28
C ASP A 285 -12.34 -1.66 -10.36
N LEU A 286 -12.39 -2.77 -11.12
CA LEU A 286 -13.37 -3.00 -12.18
C LEU A 286 -14.27 -4.18 -11.81
N TYR A 287 -15.48 -4.19 -12.36
CA TYR A 287 -16.40 -5.31 -12.21
C TYR A 287 -17.39 -5.36 -13.37
N ILE A 288 -18.06 -6.50 -13.51
CA ILE A 288 -19.18 -6.69 -14.42
C ILE A 288 -20.47 -6.48 -13.60
N PRO A 289 -21.30 -5.46 -13.90
CA PRO A 289 -22.58 -5.27 -13.21
C PRO A 289 -23.63 -6.25 -13.75
N GLY A 290 -24.33 -6.94 -12.85
CA GLY A 290 -25.44 -7.85 -13.16
C GLY A 290 -25.03 -9.31 -13.31
N ASP A 291 -26.03 -10.17 -13.53
CA ASP A 291 -25.86 -11.60 -13.71
C ASP A 291 -25.75 -11.94 -15.20
N TYR A 292 -24.79 -12.79 -15.55
CA TYR A 292 -24.57 -13.27 -16.91
C TYR A 292 -24.70 -14.79 -16.93
N ASP A 293 -25.45 -15.32 -17.89
CA ASP A 293 -25.68 -16.76 -17.98
C ASP A 293 -24.39 -17.53 -18.26
N GLY A 294 -24.22 -18.67 -17.57
CA GLY A 294 -23.11 -19.60 -17.80
C GLY A 294 -21.73 -19.07 -17.39
N ILE A 295 -21.67 -17.98 -16.62
CA ILE A 295 -20.42 -17.41 -16.15
C ILE A 295 -19.87 -18.17 -14.94
N ALA A 296 -18.59 -18.54 -14.99
CA ALA A 296 -17.85 -18.94 -13.80
C ALA A 296 -16.96 -17.78 -13.34
N ILE A 297 -16.85 -17.60 -12.01
CA ILE A 297 -16.18 -16.45 -11.41
C ILE A 297 -15.23 -16.95 -10.31
N TRP A 298 -14.00 -16.44 -10.32
CA TRP A 298 -13.02 -16.67 -9.28
C TRP A 298 -12.34 -15.36 -8.88
N GLU A 299 -12.11 -15.18 -7.59
CA GLU A 299 -11.24 -14.11 -7.08
C GLU A 299 -9.85 -14.71 -6.85
N VAL A 300 -8.83 -14.11 -7.48
CA VAL A 300 -7.44 -14.57 -7.43
C VAL A 300 -6.57 -13.34 -7.24
N ASP A 301 -5.89 -13.26 -6.08
CA ASP A 301 -5.22 -12.04 -5.61
C ASP A 301 -6.15 -10.81 -5.63
N ASP A 302 -5.74 -9.74 -6.30
CA ASP A 302 -6.48 -8.49 -6.49
C ASP A 302 -7.25 -8.45 -7.83
N TYR A 303 -7.50 -9.62 -8.42
CA TYR A 303 -8.21 -9.76 -9.69
C TYR A 303 -9.44 -10.66 -9.57
N SER A 304 -10.47 -10.32 -10.34
CA SER A 304 -11.60 -11.18 -10.64
C SER A 304 -11.38 -11.83 -12.02
N VAL A 305 -11.48 -13.16 -12.09
CA VAL A 305 -11.37 -13.97 -13.29
C VAL A 305 -12.74 -14.52 -13.64
N TYR A 306 -13.21 -14.20 -14.84
CA TYR A 306 -14.48 -14.66 -15.39
C TYR A 306 -14.25 -15.62 -16.54
N SER A 307 -15.09 -16.63 -16.70
CA SER A 307 -15.06 -17.48 -17.88
C SER A 307 -16.41 -17.86 -18.45
N TRP A 308 -16.44 -17.98 -19.78
CA TRP A 308 -17.56 -18.52 -20.56
C TRP A 308 -17.06 -19.68 -21.40
N THR A 309 -17.43 -20.89 -21.02
CA THR A 309 -17.00 -22.13 -21.69
C THR A 309 -18.19 -22.81 -22.36
N GLN A 310 -18.04 -23.19 -23.62
CA GLN A 310 -19.04 -23.96 -24.34
C GLN A 310 -18.41 -24.77 -25.48
N GLN A 311 -19.12 -25.81 -25.92
CA GLN A 311 -18.85 -26.45 -27.19
C GLN A 311 -19.43 -25.58 -28.31
N VAL A 312 -18.60 -25.23 -29.28
CA VAL A 312 -18.97 -24.38 -30.42
C VAL A 312 -18.93 -25.22 -31.68
N ASP A 313 -20.01 -25.17 -32.46
CA ASP A 313 -20.13 -25.87 -33.73
C ASP A 313 -19.21 -25.30 -34.81
N ALA A 314 -18.93 -26.12 -35.82
CA ALA A 314 -18.08 -25.75 -36.92
C ALA A 314 -18.58 -24.47 -37.62
N ASN A 315 -17.67 -23.51 -37.76
CA ASN A 315 -17.83 -22.20 -38.35
C ASN A 315 -18.80 -21.28 -37.60
N ALA A 316 -19.34 -21.71 -36.45
CA ALA A 316 -20.15 -20.85 -35.59
C ALA A 316 -19.28 -19.77 -34.94
N ASN A 317 -19.94 -18.64 -34.65
CA ASN A 317 -19.31 -17.49 -34.00
C ASN A 317 -19.68 -17.50 -32.52
N HIS A 318 -18.68 -17.67 -31.65
CA HIS A 318 -18.88 -17.53 -30.22
C HIS A 318 -18.73 -16.06 -29.86
N LEU A 319 -19.81 -15.47 -29.34
CA LEU A 319 -19.90 -14.05 -29.01
C LEU A 319 -20.31 -13.88 -27.55
N VAL A 320 -19.54 -13.09 -26.80
CA VAL A 320 -19.85 -12.70 -25.42
C VAL A 320 -19.74 -11.18 -25.31
N ASN A 321 -20.84 -10.55 -24.90
CA ASN A 321 -20.92 -9.11 -24.70
C ASN A 321 -21.04 -8.82 -23.20
N VAL A 322 -20.11 -8.06 -22.64
CA VAL A 322 -20.12 -7.70 -21.21
C VAL A 322 -19.93 -6.21 -21.01
N VAL A 323 -20.71 -5.66 -20.09
CA VAL A 323 -20.48 -4.31 -19.59
C VAL A 323 -19.41 -4.39 -18.50
N ILE A 324 -18.36 -3.59 -18.62
CA ILE A 324 -17.35 -3.40 -17.58
C ILE A 324 -17.59 -2.03 -16.95
N GLN A 325 -17.64 -1.99 -15.63
CA GLN A 325 -17.87 -0.76 -14.87
C GLN A 325 -16.72 -0.51 -13.88
N LYS A 326 -16.32 0.76 -13.76
CA LYS A 326 -15.42 1.20 -12.69
C LYS A 326 -16.16 1.17 -11.36
N ARG A 327 -15.54 0.60 -10.33
CA ARG A 327 -15.99 0.79 -8.96
C ARG A 327 -15.79 2.27 -8.59
N PRO A 328 -16.73 2.87 -7.84
CA PRO A 328 -16.52 4.22 -7.32
C PRO A 328 -15.28 4.24 -6.42
N PRO A 329 -14.55 5.37 -6.35
CA PRO A 329 -13.42 5.51 -5.43
C PRO A 329 -13.82 5.13 -4.02
N LEU A 330 -12.95 4.44 -3.29
CA LEU A 330 -13.23 3.99 -1.92
C LEU A 330 -13.75 5.13 -1.01
N SER A 331 -13.26 6.35 -1.20
CA SER A 331 -13.76 7.54 -0.48
C SER A 331 -15.21 7.88 -0.78
N GLU A 332 -15.64 7.76 -2.04
CA GLU A 332 -17.02 7.98 -2.45
C GLU A 332 -17.92 6.84 -1.96
N GLU A 333 -17.42 5.60 -2.01
CA GLU A 333 -18.11 4.44 -1.44
C GLU A 333 -18.32 4.62 0.07
N ILE A 334 -17.27 4.95 0.83
CA ILE A 334 -17.37 5.23 2.27
C ILE A 334 -18.39 6.35 2.53
N THR A 335 -18.34 7.43 1.75
CA THR A 335 -19.27 8.56 1.88
C THR A 335 -20.72 8.12 1.64
N SER A 336 -20.96 7.32 0.60
CA SER A 336 -22.28 6.77 0.27
C SER A 336 -22.80 5.82 1.35
N LEU A 337 -21.94 4.96 1.89
CA LEU A 337 -22.28 4.05 2.98
C LEU A 337 -22.59 4.81 4.27
N ILE A 338 -21.83 5.86 4.61
CA ILE A 338 -22.11 6.72 5.76
C ILE A 338 -23.45 7.45 5.59
N LYS A 339 -23.75 7.93 4.37
CA LYS A 339 -25.05 8.54 4.08
C LYS A 339 -26.19 7.55 4.32
N ARG A 340 -26.06 6.30 3.83
CA ARG A 340 -27.04 5.23 4.08
C ARG A 340 -27.14 4.88 5.56
N LEU A 341 -26.04 4.88 6.29
CA LEU A 341 -26.02 4.60 7.73
C LEU A 341 -26.84 5.63 8.53
N ASN A 342 -26.85 6.89 8.08
CA ASN A 342 -27.62 7.98 8.69
C ASN A 342 -29.09 8.05 8.23
N ASP A 343 -29.49 7.29 7.23
CA ASP A 343 -30.84 7.34 6.65
C ASP A 343 -31.76 6.29 7.31
N PRO A 344 -32.78 6.69 8.10
CA PRO A 344 -33.62 5.76 8.88
C PRO A 344 -34.38 4.74 8.04
N ASP A 345 -34.64 5.05 6.77
CA ASP A 345 -35.40 4.19 5.88
C ASP A 345 -34.50 3.26 5.04
N ALA A 346 -33.18 3.44 5.11
CA ALA A 346 -32.22 2.64 4.35
C ALA A 346 -31.91 1.28 5.01
N PRO A 347 -31.41 0.28 4.25
CA PRO A 347 -30.93 -0.99 4.81
C PRO A 347 -29.58 -0.79 5.54
N ARG A 348 -29.63 -0.19 6.73
CA ARG A 348 -28.44 0.27 7.47
C ARG A 348 -27.49 -0.85 7.89
N PHE A 349 -27.99 -2.06 8.17
CA PHE A 349 -27.17 -3.21 8.56
C PHE A 349 -26.10 -3.55 7.51
N VAL A 350 -26.48 -3.56 6.22
CA VAL A 350 -25.57 -3.84 5.11
C VAL A 350 -24.50 -2.74 4.99
N ALA A 351 -24.91 -1.47 5.19
CA ALA A 351 -23.97 -0.35 5.17
C ALA A 351 -22.96 -0.42 6.33
N LEU A 352 -23.43 -0.75 7.53
CA LEU A 352 -22.61 -0.93 8.72
C LEU A 352 -21.58 -2.05 8.52
N GLU A 353 -22.01 -3.25 8.13
CA GLU A 353 -21.13 -4.40 7.91
C GLU A 353 -20.05 -4.09 6.89
N LYS A 354 -20.42 -3.42 5.79
CA LYS A 354 -19.48 -3.03 4.74
C LYS A 354 -18.45 -2.01 5.23
N LEU A 355 -18.87 -1.00 6.00
CA LEU A 355 -17.95 -0.03 6.62
C LEU A 355 -16.98 -0.69 7.61
N VAL A 356 -17.46 -1.65 8.40
CA VAL A 356 -16.62 -2.43 9.32
C VAL A 356 -15.59 -3.25 8.56
N ARG A 357 -16.00 -3.89 7.45
CA ARG A 357 -15.09 -4.64 6.58
C ARG A 357 -14.06 -3.74 5.89
N ILE A 358 -14.44 -2.52 5.49
CA ILE A 358 -13.49 -1.51 4.98
C ILE A 358 -12.45 -1.16 6.06
N GLY A 359 -12.88 -1.00 7.31
CA GLY A 359 -11.97 -0.85 8.46
C GLY A 359 -11.36 0.54 8.58
N LYS A 360 -10.04 0.62 8.78
CA LYS A 360 -9.30 1.86 9.11
C LYS A 360 -9.53 3.05 8.15
N PRO A 361 -9.68 2.87 6.82
CA PRO A 361 -10.00 3.97 5.90
C PRO A 361 -11.34 4.66 6.18
N ALA A 362 -12.30 3.97 6.81
CA ALA A 362 -13.60 4.53 7.15
C ALA A 362 -13.60 5.38 8.43
N VAL A 363 -12.54 5.35 9.24
CA VAL A 363 -12.51 5.96 10.59
C VAL A 363 -12.61 7.48 10.56
N GLU A 364 -11.78 8.18 9.77
CA GLU A 364 -11.84 9.66 9.71
C GLU A 364 -13.18 10.15 9.12
N PRO A 365 -13.70 9.57 8.02
CA PRO A 365 -15.04 9.92 7.54
C PRO A 365 -16.15 9.67 8.55
N LEU A 366 -16.09 8.56 9.31
CA LEU A 366 -17.06 8.24 10.36
C LEU A 366 -16.98 9.23 11.54
N ILE A 367 -15.77 9.63 11.97
CA ILE A 367 -15.57 10.65 13.00
C ILE A 367 -16.20 11.99 12.54
N ALA A 368 -15.90 12.43 11.32
CA ALA A 368 -16.47 13.66 10.78
C ALA A 368 -18.01 13.61 10.64
N ALA A 369 -18.57 12.43 10.34
CA ALA A 369 -20.01 12.23 10.29
C ALA A 369 -20.66 12.23 11.68
N MET A 370 -19.97 11.69 12.70
CA MET A 370 -20.43 11.64 14.09
C MET A 370 -20.63 13.05 14.69
N GLU A 371 -19.80 14.02 14.30
CA GLU A 371 -19.96 15.41 14.74
C GLU A 371 -21.29 16.01 14.29
N LYS A 372 -21.74 15.63 13.09
CA LYS A 372 -22.91 16.22 12.41
C LYS A 372 -24.20 15.43 12.60
N SER A 373 -24.10 14.21 13.13
CA SER A 373 -25.22 13.27 13.27
C SER A 373 -25.41 12.84 14.72
N ASN A 374 -26.65 12.64 15.13
CA ASN A 374 -27.01 12.02 16.42
C ASN A 374 -27.41 10.55 16.25
N ASP A 375 -27.05 9.93 15.13
CA ASP A 375 -27.29 8.51 14.89
C ASP A 375 -26.29 7.64 15.67
N TRP A 376 -26.79 6.76 16.53
CA TRP A 376 -25.99 5.87 17.38
C TRP A 376 -25.26 4.78 16.58
N GLN A 377 -25.63 4.54 15.31
CA GLN A 377 -24.97 3.55 14.47
C GLN A 377 -23.54 3.95 14.07
N ILE A 378 -23.23 5.24 14.03
CA ILE A 378 -21.86 5.71 13.74
C ILE A 378 -20.89 5.31 14.88
N PRO A 379 -21.17 5.62 16.17
CA PRO A 379 -20.39 5.09 17.28
C PRO A 379 -20.23 3.57 17.25
N LYS A 380 -21.30 2.83 16.91
CA LYS A 380 -21.25 1.37 16.79
C LYS A 380 -20.28 0.91 15.68
N ALA A 381 -20.29 1.56 14.52
CA ALA A 381 -19.34 1.29 13.44
C ALA A 381 -17.89 1.51 13.90
N LEU A 382 -17.61 2.66 14.55
CA LEU A 382 -16.30 3.00 15.09
C LEU A 382 -15.83 1.98 16.13
N GLY A 383 -16.71 1.55 17.03
CA GLY A 383 -16.45 0.51 18.02
C GLY A 383 -16.11 -0.84 17.40
N ALA A 384 -16.83 -1.26 16.35
CA ALA A 384 -16.58 -2.50 15.65
C ALA A 384 -15.26 -2.48 14.84
N ILE A 385 -14.87 -1.32 14.30
CA ILE A 385 -13.59 -1.13 13.59
C ILE A 385 -12.39 -1.18 14.56
N LYS A 386 -12.59 -0.82 15.84
CA LYS A 386 -11.58 -0.88 16.92
C LYS A 386 -10.33 -0.02 16.68
N ASP A 387 -10.46 1.09 15.96
CA ASP A 387 -9.37 2.03 15.75
C ASP A 387 -9.31 3.05 16.89
N LYS A 388 -8.14 3.16 17.54
CA LYS A 388 -7.92 4.04 18.70
C LYS A 388 -8.12 5.53 18.39
N ARG A 389 -8.05 5.93 17.12
CA ARG A 389 -8.33 7.31 16.69
C ARG A 389 -9.75 7.76 17.03
N ALA A 390 -10.68 6.82 17.18
CA ALA A 390 -12.07 7.12 17.54
C ALA A 390 -12.28 7.46 19.03
N ILE A 391 -11.36 7.09 19.93
CA ILE A 391 -11.57 7.23 21.39
C ILE A 391 -11.83 8.68 21.80
N GLY A 392 -10.96 9.60 21.39
CA GLY A 392 -11.09 11.03 21.73
C GLY A 392 -12.42 11.62 21.24
N PRO A 393 -12.74 11.51 19.94
CA PRO A 393 -14.01 11.98 19.39
C PRO A 393 -15.24 11.33 20.03
N LEU A 394 -15.18 10.04 20.38
CA LEU A 394 -16.27 9.34 21.07
C LEU A 394 -16.52 9.92 22.47
N ILE A 395 -15.46 10.19 23.24
CA ILE A 395 -15.57 10.83 24.56
C ILE A 395 -16.19 12.22 24.43
N GLU A 396 -15.74 13.01 23.46
CA GLU A 396 -16.30 14.35 23.23
C GLU A 396 -17.78 14.31 22.83
N LYS A 397 -18.16 13.36 21.95
CA LYS A 397 -19.57 13.16 21.56
C LYS A 397 -20.41 12.74 22.76
N TRP A 398 -19.88 11.88 23.64
CA TRP A 398 -20.55 11.46 24.87
C TRP A 398 -20.80 12.67 25.79
N GLU A 399 -19.79 13.53 26.00
CA GLU A 399 -19.87 14.71 26.87
C GLU A 399 -20.97 15.68 26.40
N LYS A 400 -21.16 15.80 25.08
CA LYS A 400 -22.17 16.67 24.45
C LYS A 400 -23.54 16.03 24.27
N ALA A 401 -23.69 14.73 24.51
CA ALA A 401 -24.96 14.03 24.30
C ALA A 401 -25.93 14.25 25.46
N ASP A 402 -27.15 14.70 25.17
CA ASP A 402 -28.24 14.78 26.16
C ASP A 402 -28.99 13.44 26.31
N PHE A 403 -28.94 12.58 25.29
CA PHE A 403 -29.75 11.37 25.13
C PHE A 403 -29.06 10.08 25.65
N SER A 404 -29.79 9.25 26.40
CA SER A 404 -29.24 8.07 27.12
C SER A 404 -28.75 6.93 26.21
N PRO A 405 -29.50 6.46 25.18
CA PRO A 405 -29.03 5.37 24.31
C PRO A 405 -27.74 5.68 23.54
N MET A 406 -27.49 6.94 23.18
CA MET A 406 -26.24 7.33 22.51
C MET A 406 -25.03 7.17 23.45
N LYS A 407 -25.19 7.48 24.73
CA LYS A 407 -24.13 7.30 25.74
C LYS A 407 -23.78 5.83 25.93
N GLU A 408 -24.79 4.96 26.04
CA GLU A 408 -24.60 3.51 26.17
C GLU A 408 -23.83 2.93 24.98
N VAL A 409 -24.20 3.29 23.75
CA VAL A 409 -23.52 2.79 22.55
C VAL A 409 -22.09 3.32 22.44
N ILE A 410 -21.86 4.59 22.85
CA ILE A 410 -20.50 5.13 22.91
C ILE A 410 -19.67 4.39 23.96
N ASP A 411 -20.23 4.10 25.13
CA ASP A 411 -19.55 3.32 26.17
C ASP A 411 -19.19 1.91 25.67
N GLU A 412 -20.10 1.22 24.99
CA GLU A 412 -19.83 -0.07 24.34
C GLU A 412 -18.70 0.03 23.31
N ALA A 413 -18.73 1.07 22.47
CA ALA A 413 -17.70 1.31 21.47
C ALA A 413 -16.33 1.55 22.12
N LEU A 414 -16.27 2.37 23.17
CA LEU A 414 -15.05 2.64 23.93
C LEU A 414 -14.51 1.35 24.56
N VAL A 415 -15.37 0.50 25.14
CA VAL A 415 -14.99 -0.82 25.66
C VAL A 415 -14.40 -1.71 24.56
N ALA A 416 -15.06 -1.76 23.40
CA ALA A 416 -14.61 -2.58 22.28
C ALA A 416 -13.25 -2.15 21.72
N ILE A 417 -12.98 -0.84 21.69
CA ILE A 417 -11.72 -0.28 21.19
C ILE A 417 -10.58 -0.44 22.23
N ALA A 418 -10.86 -0.14 23.50
CA ALA A 418 -9.84 -0.12 24.55
C ALA A 418 -9.62 -1.48 25.25
N GLY A 419 -10.53 -2.44 25.05
CA GLY A 419 -10.44 -3.78 25.63
C GLY A 419 -10.65 -3.83 27.16
N ARG A 420 -11.23 -2.78 27.74
CA ARG A 420 -11.53 -2.67 29.18
C ARG A 420 -12.82 -1.90 29.41
N LYS A 421 -13.43 -2.05 30.59
CA LYS A 421 -14.51 -1.17 31.05
C LYS A 421 -13.93 -0.05 31.93
N ALA A 422 -14.38 1.18 31.71
CA ALA A 422 -14.28 2.24 32.70
C ALA A 422 -15.56 2.24 33.55
N HIS A 423 -15.49 2.75 34.78
CA HIS A 423 -16.65 2.82 35.68
C HIS A 423 -17.67 3.88 35.25
N ASP A 424 -17.22 4.97 34.63
CA ASP A 424 -18.03 6.07 34.12
C ASP A 424 -17.25 6.84 33.02
N ILE A 425 -17.87 7.85 32.39
CA ILE A 425 -17.17 8.67 31.39
C ILE A 425 -15.98 9.41 31.98
N LYS A 426 -16.06 9.81 33.26
CA LYS A 426 -14.95 10.51 33.91
C LYS A 426 -13.77 9.56 33.99
N GLY A 427 -13.99 8.28 34.25
CA GLY A 427 -13.02 7.20 34.16
C GLY A 427 -12.50 6.98 32.74
N TRP A 428 -13.33 7.06 31.70
CA TRP A 428 -12.86 6.99 30.29
C TRP A 428 -12.01 8.18 29.91
N ALA A 429 -12.47 9.39 30.24
CA ALA A 429 -11.79 10.63 29.94
C ALA A 429 -10.53 10.79 30.78
N GLN A 430 -10.53 10.36 32.05
CA GLN A 430 -9.35 10.27 32.90
C GLN A 430 -8.38 9.22 32.39
N TRP A 431 -8.83 8.00 32.08
CA TRP A 431 -7.99 6.95 31.50
C TRP A 431 -7.38 7.38 30.16
N TRP A 432 -8.14 8.03 29.29
CA TRP A 432 -7.61 8.61 28.06
C TRP A 432 -6.57 9.70 28.34
N ARG A 433 -6.79 10.51 29.38
CA ARG A 433 -5.84 11.51 29.88
C ARG A 433 -4.63 10.92 30.62
N THR A 434 -4.67 9.69 31.17
CA THR A 434 -3.60 9.15 32.04
C THR A 434 -2.91 7.88 31.51
N ASP A 435 -3.63 6.93 30.94
CA ASP A 435 -3.18 5.56 30.64
C ASP A 435 -3.35 5.13 29.16
N GLY A 436 -4.19 5.85 28.39
CA GLY A 436 -4.63 5.43 27.06
C GLY A 436 -3.67 5.71 25.89
N GLN A 437 -2.61 6.50 26.11
CA GLN A 437 -1.66 6.88 25.06
C GLN A 437 -0.20 6.82 25.54
N TYR A 438 0.63 6.09 24.79
CA TYR A 438 2.08 6.27 24.81
C TYR A 438 2.39 7.54 24.04
N TYR A 439 2.61 8.66 24.71
CA TYR A 439 3.17 9.83 24.05
C TYR A 439 4.68 9.83 24.20
N THR A 440 5.38 9.78 23.08
CA THR A 440 6.78 10.24 23.02
C THR A 440 6.81 11.76 23.21
N PRO A 441 7.99 12.37 23.51
CA PRO A 441 8.07 13.83 23.59
C PRO A 441 7.54 14.52 22.32
N ALA A 442 7.81 13.92 21.16
CA ALA A 442 7.33 14.40 19.87
C ALA A 442 5.80 14.38 19.76
N ASP A 443 5.16 13.28 20.16
CA ASP A 443 3.70 13.17 20.12
C ASP A 443 3.03 14.20 21.04
N THR A 444 3.60 14.43 22.22
CA THR A 444 3.09 15.45 23.17
C THR A 444 3.15 16.84 22.56
N ILE A 445 4.28 17.22 21.97
CA ILE A 445 4.46 18.56 21.36
C ILE A 445 3.51 18.73 20.17
N GLN A 446 3.43 17.73 19.28
CA GLN A 446 2.59 17.83 18.10
C GLN A 446 1.10 17.94 18.43
N ASN A 447 0.61 17.14 19.39
CA ASN A 447 -0.79 17.20 19.79
C ASN A 447 -1.11 18.47 20.60
N PHE A 448 -0.17 18.95 21.43
CA PHE A 448 -0.28 20.25 22.08
C PHE A 448 -0.41 21.38 21.05
N MET A 449 0.50 21.46 20.09
CA MET A 449 0.52 22.52 19.09
C MET A 449 -0.74 22.51 18.22
N ALA A 450 -1.24 21.33 17.82
CA ALA A 450 -2.50 21.21 17.10
C ALA A 450 -3.68 21.80 17.90
N ALA A 451 -3.81 21.41 19.18
CA ALA A 451 -4.87 21.93 20.04
C ALA A 451 -4.72 23.43 20.34
N ALA A 452 -3.48 23.89 20.50
CA ALA A 452 -3.15 25.29 20.75
C ALA A 452 -3.50 26.17 19.54
N MET A 453 -3.17 25.74 18.31
CA MET A 453 -3.52 26.45 17.07
C MET A 453 -5.04 26.56 16.85
N ASP A 454 -5.79 25.55 17.29
CA ASP A 454 -7.26 25.55 17.27
C ASP A 454 -7.89 26.40 18.37
N MET A 455 -7.07 27.03 19.23
CA MET A 455 -7.52 27.77 20.42
C MET A 455 -8.35 26.91 21.39
N ASN A 456 -8.15 25.59 21.37
CA ASN A 456 -8.84 24.67 22.26
C ASN A 456 -8.03 24.51 23.56
N ALA A 457 -8.20 25.48 24.46
CA ALA A 457 -7.47 25.57 25.72
C ALA A 457 -7.57 24.27 26.55
N ILE A 458 -8.78 23.68 26.65
CA ILE A 458 -9.00 22.44 27.40
C ILE A 458 -8.16 21.31 26.84
N ARG A 459 -8.15 21.15 25.50
CA ARG A 459 -7.38 20.11 24.82
C ARG A 459 -5.87 20.39 24.88
N ALA A 460 -5.44 21.64 24.78
CA ALA A 460 -4.02 22.01 24.88
C ALA A 460 -3.48 21.73 26.29
N MET A 461 -4.22 22.14 27.34
CA MET A 461 -3.83 21.93 28.73
C MET A 461 -3.72 20.43 29.11
N HIS A 462 -4.34 19.51 28.36
CA HIS A 462 -4.13 18.07 28.56
C HIS A 462 -2.68 17.60 28.32
N PHE A 463 -1.87 18.38 27.59
CA PHE A 463 -0.47 18.04 27.30
C PHE A 463 0.53 18.77 28.22
N VAL A 464 0.03 19.61 29.13
CA VAL A 464 0.82 20.37 30.11
C VAL A 464 0.74 19.69 31.47
N ALA A 465 1.84 19.67 32.22
CA ALA A 465 1.92 19.03 33.53
C ALA A 465 1.16 19.86 34.60
N PRO A 466 0.13 19.33 35.29
CA PRO A 466 -0.74 20.07 36.23
C PRO A 466 -0.10 20.72 37.46
N ALA A 467 1.22 20.63 37.61
CA ALA A 467 2.00 21.20 38.71
C ALA A 467 3.38 21.70 38.24
N SER A 468 3.56 21.92 36.93
CA SER A 468 4.77 22.56 36.43
C SER A 468 4.75 24.06 36.70
N HIS A 469 5.95 24.65 36.71
CA HIS A 469 6.15 26.08 36.88
C HIS A 469 5.25 26.90 35.95
N ASP A 470 5.15 26.49 34.69
CA ASP A 470 4.46 27.25 33.65
C ASP A 470 2.99 26.81 33.43
N TYR A 471 2.42 25.96 34.29
CA TYR A 471 1.05 25.45 34.06
C TYR A 471 0.02 26.58 34.13
N ASP A 472 0.07 27.40 35.18
CA ASP A 472 -0.85 28.52 35.36
C ASP A 472 -0.57 29.65 34.35
N ASP A 473 0.69 29.84 33.95
CA ASP A 473 1.06 30.81 32.93
C ASP A 473 0.53 30.42 31.55
N ILE A 474 0.74 29.17 31.13
CA ILE A 474 0.19 28.66 29.86
C ILE A 474 -1.35 28.72 29.88
N LYS A 475 -1.98 28.37 31.01
CA LYS A 475 -3.43 28.50 31.17
C LYS A 475 -3.89 29.95 31.00
N LYS A 476 -3.22 30.89 31.68
CA LYS A 476 -3.52 32.33 31.60
C LYS A 476 -3.30 32.91 30.20
N ILE A 477 -2.29 32.41 29.47
CA ILE A 477 -2.07 32.74 28.06
C ILE A 477 -3.33 32.41 27.26
N PHE A 478 -3.86 31.19 27.36
CA PHE A 478 -5.07 30.79 26.63
C PHE A 478 -6.33 31.53 27.08
N GLU A 479 -6.43 31.94 28.35
CA GLU A 479 -7.54 32.74 28.88
C GLU A 479 -7.48 34.22 28.45
N THR A 480 -6.30 34.70 28.03
CA THR A 480 -6.09 36.09 27.60
C THR A 480 -6.27 36.20 26.08
N ALA A 481 -7.42 36.71 25.63
CA ALA A 481 -7.80 36.75 24.21
C ALA A 481 -6.74 37.41 23.30
N ASP A 482 -6.13 38.51 23.75
CA ASP A 482 -5.15 39.30 22.99
C ASP A 482 -3.69 38.98 23.36
N HIS A 483 -3.43 37.81 23.96
CA HIS A 483 -2.06 37.44 24.30
C HIS A 483 -1.19 37.31 23.04
N PRO A 484 0.04 37.87 22.99
CA PRO A 484 0.92 37.80 21.82
C PRO A 484 1.16 36.35 21.34
N PHE A 485 1.31 35.41 22.27
CA PHE A 485 1.43 33.98 21.93
C PHE A 485 0.19 33.42 21.20
N ASN A 486 -1.03 33.78 21.61
CA ASN A 486 -2.26 33.36 20.91
C ASN A 486 -2.34 33.97 19.51
N ALA A 487 -1.92 35.25 19.37
CA ALA A 487 -1.83 35.90 18.08
C ALA A 487 -0.86 35.17 17.15
N MET A 488 0.30 34.72 17.67
CA MET A 488 1.27 33.91 16.94
C MET A 488 0.68 32.54 16.53
N LEU A 489 0.07 31.81 17.46
CA LEU A 489 -0.52 30.49 17.20
C LEU A 489 -1.53 30.51 16.04
N ARG A 490 -2.38 31.55 15.96
CA ARG A 490 -3.36 31.71 14.86
C ARG A 490 -2.72 31.91 13.49
N LYS A 491 -1.44 32.30 13.44
CA LYS A 491 -0.68 32.60 12.22
C LYS A 491 0.19 31.44 11.76
N ILE A 492 0.27 30.35 12.54
CA ILE A 492 0.93 29.11 12.14
C ILE A 492 0.13 28.45 11.02
N ASP A 493 0.84 27.88 10.04
CA ASP A 493 0.28 27.15 8.91
C ASP A 493 -0.11 25.71 9.32
N PRO A 494 -1.41 25.38 9.41
CA PRO A 494 -1.84 24.03 9.75
C PRO A 494 -1.53 22.99 8.66
N ALA A 495 -1.18 23.41 7.44
CA ALA A 495 -0.80 22.50 6.37
C ALA A 495 0.68 22.04 6.46
N VAL A 496 1.50 22.71 7.28
CA VAL A 496 2.91 22.37 7.49
C VAL A 496 3.06 21.68 8.85
N PRO A 497 3.51 20.40 8.89
CA PRO A 497 3.67 19.69 10.15
C PRO A 497 4.71 20.35 11.07
N ILE A 498 4.42 20.35 12.37
CA ILE A 498 5.38 20.76 13.41
C ILE A 498 6.58 19.81 13.41
N GLU A 499 7.76 20.31 13.06
CA GLU A 499 8.99 19.52 12.98
C GLU A 499 9.71 19.54 14.33
N ILE A 500 9.94 18.37 14.93
CA ILE A 500 10.78 18.26 16.13
C ILE A 500 12.25 18.31 15.70
N ILE A 501 12.91 19.43 15.97
CA ILE A 501 14.30 19.70 15.63
C ILE A 501 15.23 18.92 16.55
N GLU A 502 14.93 18.92 17.84
CA GLU A 502 15.69 18.23 18.86
C GLU A 502 14.77 17.74 19.97
N ALA A 503 15.06 16.56 20.53
CA ALA A 503 14.44 16.04 21.74
C ALA A 503 15.49 15.22 22.50
N LYS A 504 16.06 15.80 23.57
CA LYS A 504 17.11 15.18 24.38
C LYS A 504 16.52 14.63 25.65
N GLU A 505 16.31 13.33 25.70
CA GLU A 505 15.83 12.63 26.89
C GLU A 505 16.97 12.39 27.89
N LEU A 506 16.78 12.84 29.13
CA LEU A 506 17.66 12.62 30.27
C LEU A 506 16.85 12.03 31.43
N GLY A 507 16.70 10.71 31.43
CA GLY A 507 15.92 9.99 32.43
C GLY A 507 14.42 10.32 32.35
N LYS A 508 13.89 11.06 33.33
CA LYS A 508 12.49 11.52 33.35
C LYS A 508 12.31 12.95 32.81
N MET A 509 13.35 13.57 32.26
CA MET A 509 13.29 14.91 31.68
C MET A 509 13.63 14.87 30.20
N CYS A 510 13.05 15.77 29.42
CA CYS A 510 13.35 15.95 28.01
C CYS A 510 13.36 17.44 27.69
N THR A 511 14.42 17.93 27.06
CA THR A 511 14.42 19.25 26.44
C THR A 511 14.14 19.08 24.96
N ALA A 512 13.19 19.82 24.42
CA ALA A 512 12.83 19.73 23.01
C ALA A 512 12.87 21.09 22.34
N VAL A 513 13.17 21.08 21.05
CA VAL A 513 13.07 22.22 20.15
C VAL A 513 12.20 21.78 18.97
N TRP A 514 11.19 22.56 18.62
CA TRP A 514 10.33 22.29 17.48
C TRP A 514 10.08 23.54 16.63
N ARG A 515 9.91 23.31 15.34
CA ARG A 515 9.80 24.36 14.33
C ARG A 515 8.36 24.51 13.88
N ILE A 516 7.90 25.77 13.89
CA ILE A 516 6.63 26.22 13.32
C ILE A 516 6.88 26.97 12.01
N THR A 517 5.85 27.08 11.16
CA THR A 517 5.90 27.85 9.91
C THR A 517 4.69 28.78 9.83
N PHE A 518 4.89 30.03 9.42
CA PHE A 518 3.80 31.01 9.34
C PHE A 518 3.07 30.97 7.98
N LYS A 519 1.74 31.03 7.99
CA LYS A 519 0.90 31.01 6.77
C LYS A 519 0.75 32.36 6.07
N GLU A 520 1.07 33.44 6.78
CA GLU A 520 0.98 34.82 6.32
C GLU A 520 1.95 35.71 7.10
N ASP A 521 2.16 36.94 6.62
CA ASP A 521 3.01 37.92 7.28
C ASP A 521 2.46 38.23 8.69
N PHE A 522 3.35 38.23 9.67
CA PHE A 522 3.00 38.38 11.08
C PHE A 522 4.03 39.23 11.81
N THR A 523 3.58 40.28 12.51
CA THR A 523 4.44 41.12 13.34
C THR A 523 4.07 40.96 14.79
N ILE A 524 5.05 40.66 15.63
CA ILE A 524 4.92 40.54 17.08
C ILE A 524 6.13 41.21 17.72
N GLU A 525 5.89 42.09 18.70
CA GLU A 525 6.94 42.76 19.48
C GLU A 525 8.04 43.42 18.62
N GLY A 526 7.67 44.02 17.50
CA GLY A 526 8.60 44.71 16.59
C GLY A 526 9.38 43.80 15.63
N LYS A 527 9.19 42.48 15.70
CA LYS A 527 9.75 41.51 14.75
C LYS A 527 8.69 41.10 13.74
N THR A 528 9.04 41.18 12.46
CA THR A 528 8.16 40.78 11.35
C THR A 528 8.64 39.45 10.78
N PHE A 529 7.74 38.48 10.73
CA PHE A 529 7.89 37.19 10.08
C PHE A 529 7.15 37.20 8.76
N LYS A 530 7.78 36.69 7.70
CA LYS A 530 7.16 36.54 6.37
C LYS A 530 6.43 35.21 6.24
N LYS A 531 5.45 35.16 5.34
CA LYS A 531 4.82 33.90 4.94
C LYS A 531 5.88 32.85 4.56
N GLY A 532 5.78 31.66 5.14
CA GLY A 532 6.69 30.55 4.92
C GLY A 532 7.96 30.60 5.76
N GLU A 533 8.21 31.68 6.51
CA GLU A 533 9.31 31.71 7.48
C GLU A 533 9.00 30.80 8.66
N THR A 534 10.09 30.30 9.26
CA THR A 534 10.04 29.36 10.36
C THR A 534 10.51 29.99 11.65
N PHE A 535 9.93 29.54 12.76
CA PHE A 535 10.36 29.92 14.10
C PHE A 535 10.51 28.67 14.95
N ASP A 536 11.58 28.61 15.74
CA ASP A 536 11.87 27.47 16.60
C ASP A 536 11.44 27.84 18.02
N LEU A 537 10.55 27.01 18.57
CA LEU A 537 10.15 27.03 19.96
C LEU A 537 10.93 25.96 20.70
N ASP A 538 11.32 26.24 21.93
CA ASP A 538 11.92 25.27 22.82
C ASP A 538 11.03 25.03 24.04
N GLY A 539 11.23 23.91 24.71
CA GLY A 539 10.39 23.56 25.84
C GLY A 539 10.90 22.36 26.63
N GLY A 540 10.52 22.35 27.90
CA GLY A 540 10.79 21.26 28.82
C GLY A 540 9.64 20.28 28.84
N LEU A 541 9.95 18.99 28.90
CA LEU A 541 9.00 17.92 29.18
C LEU A 541 9.48 17.06 30.34
N ARG A 542 8.52 16.53 31.11
CA ARG A 542 8.78 15.54 32.15
C ARG A 542 7.94 14.30 31.91
N LYS A 543 8.54 13.13 32.17
CA LYS A 543 7.89 11.84 32.09
C LYS A 543 7.06 11.58 33.35
N TYR A 544 5.75 11.45 33.18
CA TYR A 544 4.80 11.04 34.21
C TYR A 544 4.25 9.67 33.80
N GLU A 545 4.58 8.65 34.58
CA GLU A 545 4.23 7.25 34.28
C GLU A 545 4.63 6.86 32.85
N ASN A 546 3.66 6.67 31.95
CA ASN A 546 3.85 6.21 30.58
C ASN A 546 3.81 7.32 29.52
N ARG A 547 3.77 8.61 29.90
CA ARG A 547 3.70 9.74 28.96
C ARG A 547 4.62 10.91 29.29
N TRP A 548 4.96 11.69 28.27
CA TRP A 548 5.68 12.95 28.41
C TRP A 548 4.71 14.13 28.48
N LEU A 549 4.95 15.09 29.37
CA LEU A 549 4.15 16.31 29.49
C LEU A 549 5.01 17.55 29.47
N ILE A 550 4.51 18.58 28.80
CA ILE A 550 5.12 19.90 28.74
C ILE A 550 5.14 20.47 30.15
N THR A 551 6.33 20.85 30.60
CA THR A 551 6.56 21.55 31.85
C THR A 551 6.88 23.03 31.63
N GLY A 552 7.18 23.42 30.39
CA GLY A 552 7.44 24.80 29.98
C GLY A 552 7.67 24.93 28.47
N ILE A 553 7.38 26.12 27.92
CA ILE A 553 7.53 26.51 26.50
C ILE A 553 8.07 27.94 26.43
#